data_AF-A0A5K7ZNB9-F1
#
_entry.id   AF-A0A5K7ZNB9-F1
#
_cell.length_a   1.000
_cell.length_b   1.000
_cell.length_c   1.000
_cell.angle_alpha   90.00
_cell.angle_beta   90.00
_cell.angle_gamma   90.00
#
_symmetry.space_group_name_H-M   'P 1'
#
loop_
_entity.id
_entity.type
_entity.pdbx_description
1 polymer ?
#
loop_
_entity_poly.entity_id
_entity_poly.type
_entity_poly.pdbx_seq_one_letter_code
_entity_poly.pdbx_strand_id
1 'polypeptide(L)'
;MAVFKAALGCMIVVYLGFQANFVSAGEAIRHSAGARAAVQKSSLIRRVESLPPSQALEYLTHIEILSDAQLLDQAIHQGFGHRRKQAVVHSLGALRQPINQILADGSVVSRGKLFYVVGKVIATFDEEAVTPLLECYRRGDAITRANVVRVCGDISGDPRIRRLLVEALEDRDFYEDTASEANASGDPMRVCDLAYNQIVLHYQVRSVPRMLGRYHRLKTRDRYIGMLKAMMAS
;
A
#
# COMPACT_ATOMS: atom_id res chain seq x y z
N MET A 1 8.13 -69.77 26.61
CA MET A 1 8.07 -68.32 26.92
C MET A 1 9.20 -67.46 26.33
N ALA A 2 10.26 -68.03 25.73
CA ALA A 2 11.36 -67.22 25.17
C ALA A 2 11.08 -66.65 23.76
N VAL A 3 10.30 -67.34 22.93
CA VAL A 3 10.06 -66.95 21.53
C VAL A 3 9.15 -65.71 21.38
N PHE A 4 8.26 -65.46 22.35
CA PHE A 4 7.32 -64.34 22.30
C PHE A 4 7.94 -62.97 22.64
N LYS A 5 9.09 -62.94 23.36
CA LYS A 5 9.79 -61.69 23.71
C LYS A 5 10.62 -61.12 22.55
N ALA A 6 11.11 -61.96 21.63
CA ALA A 6 11.92 -61.52 20.49
C ALA A 6 11.07 -60.86 19.38
N ALA A 7 9.84 -61.34 19.15
CA ALA A 7 8.96 -60.80 18.12
C ALA A 7 8.41 -59.39 18.47
N LEU A 8 8.14 -59.12 19.75
CA LEU A 8 7.64 -57.82 20.20
C LEU A 8 8.73 -56.73 20.17
N GLY A 9 9.98 -57.07 20.47
CA GLY A 9 11.12 -56.16 20.37
C GLY A 9 11.43 -55.75 18.92
N CYS A 10 11.30 -56.66 17.96
CA CYS A 10 11.55 -56.38 16.55
C CYS A 10 10.49 -55.45 15.93
N MET A 11 9.21 -55.60 16.30
CA MET A 11 8.14 -54.69 15.83
C MET A 11 8.27 -53.26 16.36
N ILE A 12 8.70 -53.07 17.61
CA ILE A 12 8.86 -51.72 18.20
C ILE A 12 10.02 -50.95 17.57
N VAL A 13 11.14 -51.63 17.26
CA VAL A 13 12.29 -51.01 16.58
C VAL A 13 11.95 -50.61 15.15
N VAL A 14 11.17 -51.43 14.42
CA VAL A 14 10.72 -51.08 13.07
C VAL A 14 9.74 -49.90 13.10
N TYR A 15 8.82 -49.84 14.06
CA TYR A 15 7.84 -48.74 14.16
C TYR A 15 8.49 -47.40 14.55
N LEU A 16 9.48 -47.41 15.47
CA LEU A 16 10.23 -46.22 15.87
C LEU A 16 11.20 -45.75 14.77
N GLY A 17 11.86 -46.66 14.05
CA GLY A 17 12.69 -46.32 12.90
C GLY A 17 11.89 -45.75 11.72
N PHE A 18 10.66 -46.24 11.52
CA PHE A 18 9.75 -45.73 10.48
C PHE A 18 9.23 -44.33 10.81
N GLN A 19 8.88 -44.06 12.09
CA GLN A 19 8.49 -42.72 12.56
C GLN A 19 9.66 -41.71 12.46
N ALA A 20 10.88 -42.10 12.84
CA ALA A 20 12.06 -41.24 12.76
C ALA A 20 12.44 -40.87 11.31
N ASN A 21 12.33 -41.81 10.37
CA ASN A 21 12.58 -41.56 8.95
C ASN A 21 11.53 -40.64 8.31
N PHE A 22 10.25 -40.73 8.72
CA PHE A 22 9.21 -39.82 8.25
C PHE A 22 9.37 -38.39 8.80
N VAL A 23 9.80 -38.24 10.06
CA VAL A 23 10.10 -36.93 10.64
C VAL A 23 11.31 -36.29 9.95
N SER A 24 12.40 -37.04 9.76
CA SER A 24 13.61 -36.54 9.08
C SER A 24 13.39 -36.22 7.60
N ALA A 25 12.64 -37.06 6.87
CA ALA A 25 12.27 -36.78 5.47
C ALA A 25 11.32 -35.56 5.38
N GLY A 26 10.37 -35.44 6.30
CA GLY A 26 9.47 -34.28 6.38
C GLY A 26 10.21 -32.98 6.68
N GLU A 27 11.22 -33.01 7.56
CA GLU A 27 12.09 -31.86 7.86
C GLU A 27 12.98 -31.49 6.66
N ALA A 28 13.58 -32.45 5.98
CA ALA A 28 14.40 -32.20 4.79
C ALA A 28 13.60 -31.59 3.62
N ILE A 29 12.34 -32.02 3.43
CA ILE A 29 11.44 -31.45 2.42
C ILE A 29 11.05 -30.02 2.79
N ARG A 30 10.77 -29.73 4.07
CA ARG A 30 10.46 -28.37 4.53
C ARG A 30 11.66 -27.43 4.40
N HIS A 31 12.86 -27.90 4.74
CA HIS A 31 14.10 -27.13 4.58
C HIS A 31 14.41 -26.81 3.11
N SER A 32 14.27 -27.80 2.21
CA SER A 32 14.51 -27.58 0.78
C SER A 32 13.46 -26.67 0.12
N ALA A 33 12.18 -26.79 0.51
CA ALA A 33 11.13 -25.88 0.07
C ALA A 33 11.36 -24.44 0.57
N GLY A 34 11.74 -24.27 1.84
CA GLY A 34 12.10 -22.97 2.42
C GLY A 34 13.30 -22.32 1.73
N ALA A 35 14.35 -23.10 1.44
CA ALA A 35 15.51 -22.61 0.70
C ALA A 35 15.14 -22.16 -0.72
N ARG A 36 14.32 -22.94 -1.44
CA ARG A 36 13.87 -22.58 -2.79
C ARG A 36 13.04 -21.30 -2.79
N ALA A 37 12.14 -21.13 -1.82
CA ALA A 37 11.34 -19.93 -1.67
C ALA A 37 12.23 -18.70 -1.36
N ALA A 38 13.24 -18.83 -0.50
CA ALA A 38 14.19 -17.76 -0.19
C ALA A 38 15.01 -17.32 -1.43
N VAL A 39 15.47 -18.28 -2.23
CA VAL A 39 16.17 -18.01 -3.50
C VAL A 39 15.25 -17.27 -4.47
N GLN A 40 13.99 -17.70 -4.59
CA GLN A 40 13.01 -17.04 -5.45
C GLN A 40 12.76 -15.59 -5.00
N LYS A 41 12.50 -15.36 -3.71
CA LYS A 41 12.33 -13.99 -3.16
C LYS A 41 13.54 -13.10 -3.45
N SER A 42 14.75 -13.62 -3.24
CA SER A 42 16.00 -12.91 -3.53
C SER A 42 16.13 -12.55 -5.01
N SER A 43 15.69 -13.44 -5.92
CA SER A 43 15.71 -13.17 -7.37
C SER A 43 14.75 -12.04 -7.77
N LEU A 44 13.57 -11.96 -7.14
CA LEU A 44 12.59 -10.90 -7.38
C LEU A 44 13.15 -9.54 -6.94
N ILE A 45 13.79 -9.48 -5.78
CA ILE A 45 14.42 -8.24 -5.27
C ILE A 45 15.54 -7.78 -6.20
N ARG A 46 16.45 -8.68 -6.60
CA ARG A 46 17.52 -8.36 -7.56
C ARG A 46 16.96 -7.85 -8.89
N ARG A 47 15.80 -8.37 -9.31
CA ARG A 47 15.13 -7.88 -10.52
C ARG A 47 14.72 -6.43 -10.38
N VAL A 48 14.10 -6.04 -9.26
CA VAL A 48 13.75 -4.64 -8.97
C VAL A 48 14.99 -3.75 -9.04
N GLU A 49 16.10 -4.18 -8.41
CA GLU A 49 17.38 -3.45 -8.41
C GLU A 49 17.92 -3.20 -9.84
N SER A 50 17.84 -4.20 -10.71
CA SER A 50 18.34 -4.13 -12.08
C SER A 50 17.51 -3.27 -13.05
N LEU A 51 16.23 -3.07 -12.77
CA LEU A 51 15.30 -2.38 -13.66
C LEU A 51 15.41 -0.86 -13.52
N PRO A 52 15.18 -0.05 -14.56
CA PRO A 52 14.98 1.40 -14.43
C PRO A 52 13.85 1.72 -13.43
N PRO A 53 13.88 2.85 -12.69
CA PRO A 53 12.94 3.08 -11.60
C PRO A 53 11.47 3.02 -11.98
N SER A 54 11.07 3.55 -13.13
CA SER A 54 9.68 3.44 -13.63
C SER A 54 9.26 1.99 -13.87
N GLN A 55 10.12 1.19 -14.50
CA GLN A 55 9.86 -0.24 -14.75
C GLN A 55 9.88 -1.05 -13.45
N ALA A 56 10.73 -0.67 -12.50
CA ALA A 56 10.79 -1.29 -11.18
C ALA A 56 9.49 -1.05 -10.39
N LEU A 57 8.92 0.16 -10.44
CA LEU A 57 7.63 0.46 -9.82
C LEU A 57 6.49 -0.39 -10.41
N GLU A 58 6.44 -0.53 -11.74
CA GLU A 58 5.46 -1.41 -12.40
C GLU A 58 5.70 -2.87 -12.05
N TYR A 59 6.96 -3.31 -11.97
CA TYR A 59 7.30 -4.68 -11.62
C TYR A 59 6.86 -5.03 -10.19
N LEU A 60 6.93 -4.09 -9.25
CA LEU A 60 6.42 -4.29 -7.89
C LEU A 60 4.89 -4.49 -7.83
N THR A 61 4.16 -4.24 -8.92
CA THR A 61 2.71 -4.49 -8.99
C THR A 61 2.34 -5.96 -9.28
N HIS A 62 3.33 -6.79 -9.59
CA HIS A 62 3.13 -8.22 -9.80
C HIS A 62 2.60 -8.90 -8.53
N ILE A 63 1.66 -9.83 -8.71
CA ILE A 63 0.89 -10.42 -7.60
C ILE A 63 1.78 -11.17 -6.61
N GLU A 64 2.87 -11.77 -7.10
CA GLU A 64 3.87 -12.48 -6.31
C GLU A 64 4.56 -11.58 -5.29
N ILE A 65 4.69 -10.29 -5.59
CA ILE A 65 5.28 -9.29 -4.71
C ILE A 65 4.20 -8.62 -3.87
N LEU A 66 3.11 -8.16 -4.51
CA LEU A 66 2.05 -7.42 -3.81
C LEU A 66 1.34 -8.21 -2.72
N SER A 67 1.22 -9.53 -2.87
CA SER A 67 0.55 -10.38 -1.88
C SER A 67 1.38 -10.67 -0.63
N ASP A 68 2.70 -10.41 -0.67
CA ASP A 68 3.62 -10.59 0.44
C ASP A 68 4.15 -9.21 0.89
N ALA A 69 3.53 -8.66 1.93
CA ALA A 69 3.86 -7.33 2.44
C ALA A 69 5.33 -7.19 2.86
N GLN A 70 5.92 -8.26 3.42
CA GLN A 70 7.32 -8.25 3.83
C GLN A 70 8.24 -8.29 2.61
N LEU A 71 7.90 -9.07 1.58
CA LEU A 71 8.66 -9.09 0.34
C LEU A 71 8.58 -7.75 -0.39
N LEU A 72 7.41 -7.12 -0.46
CA LEU A 72 7.24 -5.79 -1.05
C LEU A 72 8.12 -4.75 -0.34
N ASP A 73 8.08 -4.73 0.99
CA ASP A 73 8.91 -3.84 1.81
C ASP A 73 10.41 -4.05 1.56
N GLN A 74 10.87 -5.31 1.60
CA GLN A 74 12.25 -5.67 1.31
C GLN A 74 12.66 -5.29 -0.12
N ALA A 75 11.77 -5.51 -1.10
CA ALA A 75 12.03 -5.19 -2.49
C ALA A 75 12.14 -3.68 -2.73
N ILE A 76 11.34 -2.86 -2.03
CA ILE A 76 11.45 -1.40 -2.07
C ILE A 76 12.77 -0.97 -1.43
N HIS A 77 13.05 -1.39 -0.20
CA HIS A 77 14.25 -1.00 0.54
C HIS A 77 15.55 -1.38 -0.19
N GLN A 78 15.64 -2.62 -0.66
CA GLN A 78 16.85 -3.12 -1.31
C GLN A 78 16.93 -2.67 -2.77
N GLY A 79 15.83 -2.79 -3.53
CA GLY A 79 15.80 -2.48 -4.95
C GLY A 79 15.94 -0.99 -5.30
N PHE A 80 15.57 -0.10 -4.37
CA PHE A 80 15.76 1.34 -4.51
C PHE A 80 16.78 1.95 -3.53
N GLY A 81 17.42 1.15 -2.68
CA GLY A 81 18.26 1.64 -1.59
C GLY A 81 19.35 2.63 -2.02
N HIS A 82 19.97 2.40 -3.19
CA HIS A 82 21.03 3.25 -3.75
C HIS A 82 20.50 4.39 -4.64
N ARG A 83 19.19 4.49 -4.86
CA ARG A 83 18.53 5.40 -5.81
C ARG A 83 17.17 5.93 -5.34
N ARG A 84 17.03 6.10 -4.02
CA ARG A 84 15.80 6.52 -3.33
C ARG A 84 15.18 7.77 -3.94
N LYS A 85 15.98 8.82 -4.15
CA LYS A 85 15.54 10.07 -4.77
C LYS A 85 14.90 9.86 -6.15
N GLN A 86 15.45 8.97 -6.97
CA GLN A 86 14.87 8.67 -8.27
C GLN A 86 13.54 7.93 -8.12
N ALA A 87 13.48 6.94 -7.22
CA ALA A 87 12.24 6.23 -6.91
C ALA A 87 11.12 7.20 -6.47
N VAL A 88 11.44 8.14 -5.57
CA VAL A 88 10.54 9.20 -5.11
C VAL A 88 10.09 10.09 -6.29
N VAL A 89 11.01 10.57 -7.12
CA VAL A 89 10.66 11.41 -8.29
C VAL A 89 9.71 10.68 -9.25
N HIS A 90 9.96 9.41 -9.54
CA HIS A 90 9.08 8.62 -10.40
C HIS A 90 7.72 8.34 -9.75
N SER A 91 7.67 8.05 -8.44
CA SER A 91 6.44 7.92 -7.68
C SER A 91 5.60 9.20 -7.70
N LEU A 92 6.22 10.38 -7.51
CA LEU A 92 5.54 11.67 -7.59
C LEU A 92 5.00 11.96 -9.00
N GLY A 93 5.74 11.55 -10.04
CA GLY A 93 5.26 11.59 -11.42
C GLY A 93 3.99 10.77 -11.62
N ALA A 94 3.89 9.59 -10.99
CA ALA A 94 2.69 8.76 -11.04
C ALA A 94 1.49 9.39 -10.32
N LEU A 95 1.70 10.17 -9.24
CA LEU A 95 0.61 10.86 -8.53
C LEU A 95 -0.09 11.94 -9.37
N ARG A 96 0.57 12.46 -10.41
CA ARG A 96 0.00 13.47 -11.31
C ARG A 96 -0.99 12.92 -12.32
N GLN A 97 -1.19 11.62 -12.31
CA GLN A 97 -2.06 10.93 -13.25
C GLN A 97 -3.29 10.41 -12.51
N PRO A 98 -4.46 10.37 -13.18
CA PRO A 98 -5.63 9.80 -12.57
C PRO A 98 -5.42 8.30 -12.27
N ILE A 99 -5.98 7.83 -11.16
CA ILE A 99 -5.93 6.40 -10.79
C ILE A 99 -6.74 5.58 -11.79
N ASN A 100 -7.89 6.08 -12.19
CA ASN A 100 -8.74 5.47 -13.20
C ASN A 100 -8.66 6.31 -14.47
N GLN A 101 -8.31 5.68 -15.58
CA GLN A 101 -8.23 6.33 -16.88
C GLN A 101 -9.32 5.78 -17.79
N ILE A 102 -10.10 6.67 -18.40
CA ILE A 102 -11.03 6.31 -19.47
C ILE A 102 -10.23 6.21 -20.76
N LEU A 103 -10.33 5.09 -21.47
CA LEU A 103 -9.74 4.91 -22.79
C LEU A 103 -10.67 5.45 -23.88
N ALA A 104 -10.15 5.54 -25.10
CA ALA A 104 -10.91 6.05 -26.25
C ALA A 104 -12.18 5.25 -26.56
N ASP A 105 -12.21 3.96 -26.18
CA ASP A 105 -13.37 3.07 -26.34
C ASP A 105 -14.37 3.15 -25.17
N GLY A 106 -14.15 4.07 -24.22
CA GLY A 106 -14.98 4.24 -23.03
C GLY A 106 -14.71 3.24 -21.91
N SER A 107 -13.78 2.28 -22.10
CA SER A 107 -13.38 1.37 -21.02
C SER A 107 -12.55 2.10 -19.96
N VAL A 108 -12.65 1.65 -18.70
CA VAL A 108 -11.90 2.23 -17.58
C VAL A 108 -10.76 1.29 -17.19
N VAL A 109 -9.53 1.79 -17.24
CA VAL A 109 -8.34 1.09 -16.75
C VAL A 109 -7.93 1.67 -15.40
N SER A 110 -7.81 0.80 -14.39
CA SER A 110 -7.36 1.20 -13.06
C SER A 110 -5.87 0.96 -12.86
N ARG A 111 -5.18 1.97 -12.34
CA ARG A 111 -3.78 1.95 -11.90
C ARG A 111 -3.67 1.81 -10.37
N GLY A 112 -4.71 1.30 -9.71
CA GLY A 112 -4.77 1.19 -8.25
C GLY A 112 -3.61 0.40 -7.63
N LYS A 113 -3.13 -0.65 -8.31
CA LYS A 113 -1.94 -1.42 -7.86
C LYS A 113 -0.67 -0.59 -7.88
N LEU A 114 -0.42 0.12 -8.98
CA LEU A 114 0.71 1.04 -9.07
C LEU A 114 0.57 2.15 -8.03
N PHE A 115 -0.63 2.71 -7.85
CA PHE A 115 -0.90 3.73 -6.85
C PHE A 115 -0.55 3.26 -5.42
N TYR A 116 -0.90 2.02 -5.09
CA TYR A 116 -0.53 1.40 -3.82
C TYR A 116 1.00 1.28 -3.67
N VAL A 117 1.70 0.78 -4.69
CA VAL A 117 3.17 0.68 -4.68
C VAL A 117 3.83 2.04 -4.49
N VAL A 118 3.42 3.07 -5.24
CA VAL A 118 4.03 4.40 -5.13
C VAL A 118 3.79 5.01 -3.75
N GLY A 119 2.61 4.80 -3.16
CA GLY A 119 2.34 5.18 -1.77
C GLY A 119 3.32 4.53 -0.79
N LYS A 120 3.58 3.22 -0.95
CA LYS A 120 4.58 2.51 -0.13
C LYS A 120 5.99 3.03 -0.34
N VAL A 121 6.40 3.30 -1.58
CA VAL A 121 7.73 3.87 -1.87
C VAL A 121 7.88 5.25 -1.22
N ILE A 122 6.87 6.11 -1.31
CA ILE A 122 6.87 7.45 -0.70
C ILE A 122 6.96 7.33 0.83
N ALA A 123 6.19 6.45 1.44
CA ALA A 123 6.23 6.22 2.89
C ALA A 123 7.57 5.63 3.37
N THR A 124 8.18 4.76 2.57
CA THR A 124 9.46 4.11 2.89
C THR A 124 10.65 5.09 2.85
N PHE A 125 10.57 6.10 1.97
CA PHE A 125 11.60 7.11 1.77
C PHE A 125 11.06 8.50 2.10
N ASP A 126 10.42 8.62 3.27
CA ASP A 126 9.73 9.82 3.73
C ASP A 126 10.67 11.01 3.88
N GLU A 127 11.89 10.79 4.40
CA GLU A 127 12.95 11.81 4.49
C GLU A 127 13.20 12.50 3.15
N GLU A 128 13.25 11.73 2.05
CA GLU A 128 13.41 12.26 0.69
C GLU A 128 12.10 12.71 0.05
N ALA A 129 10.96 12.18 0.49
CA ALA A 129 9.67 12.40 -0.16
C ALA A 129 8.87 13.60 0.35
N VAL A 130 8.96 13.96 1.64
CA VAL A 130 8.06 14.97 2.23
C VAL A 130 8.14 16.31 1.51
N THR A 131 9.33 16.89 1.33
CA THR A 131 9.45 18.22 0.68
C THR A 131 8.93 18.20 -0.77
N PRO A 132 9.35 17.27 -1.63
CA PRO A 132 8.78 17.14 -2.98
C PRO A 132 7.28 16.85 -3.02
N LEU A 133 6.74 16.10 -2.06
CA LEU A 133 5.32 15.77 -1.98
C LEU A 133 4.47 17.01 -1.67
N LEU A 134 4.91 17.85 -0.72
CA LEU A 134 4.26 19.14 -0.42
C LEU A 134 4.25 20.05 -1.65
N GLU A 135 5.36 20.10 -2.39
CA GLU A 135 5.45 20.90 -3.62
C GLU A 135 4.56 20.32 -4.74
N CYS A 136 4.44 18.99 -4.81
CA CYS A 136 3.52 18.30 -5.72
C CYS A 136 2.06 18.69 -5.45
N TYR A 137 1.66 18.79 -4.18
CA TYR A 137 0.33 19.28 -3.81
C TYR A 137 0.14 20.74 -4.23
N ARG A 138 1.07 21.63 -3.86
CA ARG A 138 0.95 23.07 -4.12
C ARG A 138 0.81 23.44 -5.60
N ARG A 139 1.49 22.68 -6.48
CA ARG A 139 1.47 22.91 -7.95
C ARG A 139 0.50 21.99 -8.69
N GLY A 140 -0.16 21.08 -7.98
CA GLY A 140 -1.02 20.07 -8.58
C GLY A 140 -2.41 20.58 -8.94
N ASP A 141 -3.00 19.97 -9.96
CA ASP A 141 -4.44 20.05 -10.19
C ASP A 141 -5.23 19.27 -9.11
N ALA A 142 -6.56 19.35 -9.13
CA ALA A 142 -7.40 18.71 -8.12
C ALA A 142 -7.13 17.19 -8.01
N ILE A 143 -6.89 16.51 -9.14
CA ILE A 143 -6.52 15.09 -9.21
C ILE A 143 -5.20 14.82 -8.48
N THR A 144 -4.16 15.58 -8.82
CA THR A 144 -2.83 15.48 -8.19
C THR A 144 -2.92 15.74 -6.70
N ARG A 145 -3.65 16.78 -6.27
CA ARG A 145 -3.82 17.14 -4.87
C ARG A 145 -4.55 16.05 -4.08
N ALA A 146 -5.63 15.51 -4.62
CA ALA A 146 -6.34 14.37 -4.06
C ALA A 146 -5.45 13.13 -3.92
N ASN A 147 -4.64 12.84 -4.94
CA ASN A 147 -3.69 11.73 -4.92
C ASN A 147 -2.60 11.92 -3.87
N VAL A 148 -2.06 13.14 -3.72
CA VAL A 148 -1.11 13.46 -2.64
C VAL A 148 -1.76 13.24 -1.28
N VAL A 149 -2.95 13.78 -1.03
CA VAL A 149 -3.68 13.58 0.23
C VAL A 149 -3.88 12.09 0.53
N ARG A 150 -4.19 11.27 -0.49
CA ARG A 150 -4.39 9.82 -0.32
C ARG A 150 -3.12 9.10 0.14
N VAL A 151 -1.94 9.45 -0.37
CA VAL A 151 -0.68 8.80 0.04
C VAL A 151 -0.12 9.35 1.35
N CYS A 152 -0.47 10.58 1.73
CA CYS A 152 -0.05 11.20 2.99
C CYS A 152 -0.50 10.41 4.23
N GLY A 153 -1.57 9.62 4.14
CA GLY A 153 -1.99 8.75 5.24
C GLY A 153 -0.92 7.76 5.68
N ASP A 154 -0.14 7.24 4.72
CA ASP A 154 0.91 6.26 4.99
C ASP A 154 2.21 6.90 5.51
N ILE A 155 2.33 8.24 5.49
CA ILE A 155 3.49 8.97 6.01
C ILE A 155 3.18 9.43 7.44
N SER A 156 3.39 8.54 8.40
CA SER A 156 3.19 8.85 9.82
C SER A 156 4.44 9.47 10.44
N GLY A 157 4.31 10.66 11.02
CA GLY A 157 5.32 11.21 11.93
C GLY A 157 5.89 12.58 11.57
N ASP A 158 5.82 12.99 10.30
CA ASP A 158 6.28 14.33 9.91
C ASP A 158 5.18 15.40 10.17
N PRO A 159 5.43 16.41 11.04
CA PRO A 159 4.46 17.45 11.34
C PRO A 159 4.01 18.28 10.12
N ARG A 160 4.81 18.33 9.05
CA ARG A 160 4.47 19.00 7.79
C ARG A 160 3.34 18.27 7.06
N ILE A 161 3.32 16.93 7.13
CA ILE A 161 2.23 16.13 6.53
C ILE A 161 0.94 16.37 7.29
N ARG A 162 0.98 16.44 8.62
CA ARG A 162 -0.19 16.83 9.43
C ARG A 162 -0.71 18.21 9.02
N ARG A 163 0.17 19.20 8.86
CA ARG A 163 -0.21 20.55 8.43
C ARG A 163 -0.85 20.55 7.04
N LEU A 164 -0.28 19.81 6.09
CA LEU A 164 -0.84 19.65 4.75
C LEU A 164 -2.26 19.08 4.80
N LEU A 165 -2.49 18.02 5.58
CA LEU A 165 -3.82 17.42 5.70
C LEU A 165 -4.83 18.41 6.31
N VAL A 166 -4.42 19.22 7.29
CA VAL A 166 -5.27 20.27 7.87
C VAL A 166 -5.59 21.36 6.85
N GLU A 167 -4.59 21.83 6.10
CA GLU A 167 -4.76 22.81 5.03
C GLU A 167 -5.72 22.28 3.95
N ALA A 168 -5.58 21.01 3.58
CA ALA A 168 -6.43 20.36 2.59
C ALA A 168 -7.90 20.24 3.01
N LEU A 169 -8.26 20.45 4.29
CA LEU A 169 -9.67 20.57 4.71
C LEU A 169 -10.37 21.82 4.13
N GLU A 170 -9.62 22.80 3.63
CA GLU A 170 -10.16 23.98 2.94
C GLU A 170 -10.29 23.79 1.42
N ASP A 171 -9.68 22.74 0.86
CA ASP A 171 -9.64 22.49 -0.58
C ASP A 171 -10.94 21.84 -1.06
N ARG A 172 -11.85 22.68 -1.56
CA ARG A 172 -13.19 22.27 -2.01
C ARG A 172 -13.24 21.80 -3.46
N ASP A 173 -12.10 21.71 -4.15
CA ASP A 173 -12.08 21.29 -5.55
C ASP A 173 -12.49 19.83 -5.68
N PHE A 174 -13.30 19.57 -6.70
CA PHE A 174 -13.66 18.22 -7.10
C PHE A 174 -12.52 17.63 -7.94
N TYR A 175 -12.10 16.42 -7.61
CA TYR A 175 -11.02 15.72 -8.31
C TYR A 175 -11.51 14.57 -9.17
N GLU A 176 -12.79 14.24 -9.09
CA GLU A 176 -13.40 13.17 -9.88
C GLU A 176 -13.86 13.75 -11.21
N ASP A 177 -13.38 13.17 -12.31
CA ASP A 177 -13.85 13.56 -13.64
C ASP A 177 -15.29 13.07 -13.80
N THR A 178 -16.20 14.02 -13.94
CA THR A 178 -17.63 13.77 -14.19
C THR A 178 -17.89 12.87 -15.40
N ALA A 179 -16.94 12.76 -16.35
CA ALA A 179 -17.04 11.87 -17.50
C ALA A 179 -16.75 10.39 -17.15
N SER A 180 -15.82 10.10 -16.23
CA SER A 180 -15.47 8.71 -15.83
C SER A 180 -16.51 8.09 -14.90
N GLU A 181 -17.37 8.94 -14.35
CA GLU A 181 -18.25 8.65 -13.23
C GLU A 181 -19.70 9.03 -13.57
N ALA A 182 -20.04 9.13 -14.86
CA ALA A 182 -21.36 9.53 -15.34
C ALA A 182 -22.52 8.67 -14.78
N ASN A 183 -22.20 7.45 -14.33
CA ASN A 183 -23.15 6.52 -13.70
C ASN A 183 -23.02 6.45 -12.16
N ALA A 184 -22.13 7.24 -11.57
CA ALA A 184 -21.90 7.15 -10.15
C ALA A 184 -22.99 7.89 -9.36
N SER A 185 -23.59 7.18 -8.42
CA SER A 185 -24.63 7.74 -7.56
C SER A 185 -24.01 8.61 -6.46
N GLY A 186 -24.55 9.83 -6.28
CA GLY A 186 -24.19 10.73 -5.19
C GLY A 186 -23.44 11.98 -5.65
N ASP A 187 -23.03 12.81 -4.69
CA ASP A 187 -22.27 14.04 -4.99
C ASP A 187 -20.78 13.69 -5.16
N PRO A 188 -20.05 14.29 -6.13
CA PRO A 188 -18.64 14.01 -6.34
C PRO A 188 -17.80 14.32 -5.09
N MET A 189 -16.68 13.62 -4.94
CA MET A 189 -15.74 13.81 -3.84
C MET A 189 -14.85 15.02 -4.08
N ARG A 190 -14.54 15.71 -2.98
CA ARG A 190 -13.61 16.84 -2.96
C ARG A 190 -12.30 16.47 -2.27
N VAL A 191 -11.26 17.26 -2.50
CA VAL A 191 -9.98 17.08 -1.80
C VAL A 191 -10.16 17.15 -0.27
N CYS A 192 -10.98 18.07 0.23
CA CYS A 192 -11.28 18.19 1.67
C CYS A 192 -12.02 16.98 2.26
N ASP A 193 -12.83 16.27 1.47
CA ASP A 193 -13.49 15.04 1.90
C ASP A 193 -12.45 13.91 2.11
N LEU A 194 -11.43 13.84 1.23
CA LEU A 194 -10.31 12.92 1.41
C LEU A 194 -9.44 13.30 2.61
N ALA A 195 -9.12 14.58 2.77
CA ALA A 195 -8.31 15.07 3.89
C ALA A 195 -8.98 14.73 5.23
N TYR A 196 -10.30 14.93 5.33
CA TYR A 196 -11.09 14.49 6.47
C TYR A 196 -10.90 12.99 6.75
N ASN A 197 -11.05 12.14 5.72
CA ASN A 197 -10.94 10.68 5.89
C ASN A 197 -9.56 10.27 6.40
N GLN A 198 -8.50 10.89 5.86
CA GLN A 198 -7.14 10.64 6.29
C GLN A 198 -6.94 11.07 7.74
N ILE A 199 -7.41 12.26 8.13
CA ILE A 199 -7.25 12.74 9.49
C ILE A 199 -7.99 11.84 10.49
N VAL A 200 -9.25 11.52 10.22
CA VAL A 200 -10.07 10.70 11.11
C VAL A 200 -9.48 9.30 11.27
N LEU A 201 -9.02 8.69 10.17
CA LEU A 201 -8.42 7.36 10.19
C LEU A 201 -7.09 7.34 10.95
N HIS A 202 -6.17 8.26 10.65
CA HIS A 202 -4.80 8.22 11.15
C HIS A 202 -4.62 8.86 12.54
N TYR A 203 -5.43 9.86 12.90
CA TYR A 203 -5.41 10.47 14.23
C TYR A 203 -6.51 9.94 15.15
N GLN A 204 -7.21 8.87 14.75
CA GLN A 204 -8.20 8.15 15.55
C GLN A 204 -9.27 9.06 16.19
N VAL A 205 -9.75 10.06 15.46
CA VAL A 205 -10.77 11.00 15.95
C VAL A 205 -12.11 10.27 16.05
N ARG A 206 -12.65 10.11 17.27
CA ARG A 206 -13.83 9.26 17.52
C ARG A 206 -15.19 9.99 17.48
N SER A 207 -15.19 11.32 17.51
CA SER A 207 -16.41 12.12 17.69
C SER A 207 -17.10 12.53 16.38
N VAL A 208 -16.63 12.00 15.25
CA VAL A 208 -17.18 12.26 13.91
C VAL A 208 -17.21 10.95 13.10
N PRO A 209 -18.02 10.87 12.01
CA PRO A 209 -18.07 9.66 11.20
C PRO A 209 -16.71 9.23 10.69
N ARG A 210 -16.45 7.92 10.69
CA ARG A 210 -15.15 7.35 10.28
C ARG A 210 -14.75 7.71 8.84
N MET A 211 -15.73 7.88 7.96
CA MET A 211 -15.49 8.15 6.55
C MET A 211 -16.64 8.96 5.94
N LEU A 212 -16.29 9.95 5.11
CA LEU A 212 -17.16 10.61 4.16
C LEU A 212 -17.04 9.93 2.80
N GLY A 213 -18.15 9.91 2.08
CA GLY A 213 -18.26 9.27 0.77
C GLY A 213 -19.40 9.87 -0.04
N ARG A 214 -19.50 9.45 -1.31
CA ARG A 214 -20.42 10.03 -2.31
C ARG A 214 -21.89 10.09 -1.89
N TYR A 215 -22.34 9.13 -1.09
CA TYR A 215 -23.73 9.05 -0.60
C TYR A 215 -24.09 10.13 0.42
N HIS A 216 -23.10 10.77 1.06
CA HIS A 216 -23.35 11.91 1.92
C HIS A 216 -23.55 13.15 1.06
N ARG A 217 -24.64 13.89 1.30
CA ARG A 217 -24.83 15.20 0.67
C ARG A 217 -23.70 16.16 1.03
N LEU A 218 -23.31 17.05 0.13
CA LEU A 218 -22.26 18.05 0.37
C LEU A 218 -22.46 18.82 1.70
N LYS A 219 -23.69 19.28 1.98
CA LYS A 219 -24.02 19.98 3.25
C LYS A 219 -23.70 19.13 4.50
N THR A 220 -23.93 17.82 4.43
CA THR A 220 -23.62 16.90 5.52
C THR A 220 -22.11 16.74 5.69
N ARG A 221 -21.37 16.62 4.59
CA ARG A 221 -19.90 16.57 4.62
C ARG A 221 -19.31 17.85 5.20
N ASP A 222 -19.79 19.01 4.76
CA ASP A 222 -19.33 20.32 5.24
C ASP A 222 -19.55 20.48 6.75
N ARG A 223 -20.68 19.98 7.28
CA ARG A 223 -20.93 19.96 8.72
C ARG A 223 -19.87 19.14 9.47
N TYR A 224 -19.57 17.92 9.01
CA TYR A 224 -18.59 17.07 9.68
C TYR A 224 -17.16 17.58 9.55
N ILE A 225 -16.80 18.15 8.40
CA ILE A 225 -15.51 18.85 8.22
C ILE A 225 -15.42 20.03 9.19
N GLY A 226 -16.48 20.84 9.32
CA GLY A 226 -16.53 21.93 10.29
C GLY A 226 -16.34 21.46 11.74
N MET A 227 -16.99 20.36 12.12
CA MET A 227 -16.81 19.74 13.44
C MET A 227 -15.36 19.28 13.66
N LEU A 228 -14.77 18.62 12.65
CA LEU A 228 -13.37 18.19 12.72
C LEU A 228 -12.42 19.37 12.92
N LYS A 229 -12.58 20.43 12.13
CA LYS A 229 -11.76 21.65 12.23
C LYS A 229 -11.85 22.28 13.63
N ALA A 230 -13.05 22.37 14.20
CA ALA A 230 -13.25 22.90 15.54
C ALA A 230 -12.50 22.10 16.61
N MET A 231 -12.51 20.76 16.51
CA MET A 231 -11.79 19.89 17.44
C MET A 231 -10.26 19.95 17.28
N MET A 232 -9.75 20.34 16.10
CA MET A 232 -8.31 20.45 15.85
C MET A 232 -7.73 21.81 16.25
N ALA A 233 -8.59 22.82 16.46
CA ALA A 233 -8.21 24.17 16.87
C ALA A 233 -8.20 24.33 18.41
N SER A 234 -8.85 23.42 19.15
CA SER A 234 -8.84 23.32 20.61
C SER A 234 -7.65 22.52 21.12
#